data_AF-A0A1X0QWQ0-F1
#
_entry.id   AF-A0A1X0QWQ0-F1
#
_cell.length_a   1.000
_cell.length_b   1.000
_cell.length_c   1.000
_cell.angle_alpha   90.00
_cell.angle_beta   90.00
_cell.angle_gamma   90.00
#
_symmetry.space_group_name_H-M   'P 1'
#
loop_
_entity.id
_entity.type
_entity.pdbx_description
1 polymer ?
#
loop_
_entity_poly.entity_id
_entity_poly.type
_entity_poly.pdbx_seq_one_letter_code
_entity_poly.pdbx_strand_id
1 'polypeptide(L)'
;MTSEDDTFNFNFDDDIFSETKEKQQVELSAINYQAKVETDGWFHSEKSVEELMLETHGPNQLKNSIEHDYLYKKYDIALDKCLEYIRVARTNDQCKVSGTKELVEMAMHCAAKLNKLDIINELLDEKQSTVDTGLLLTRGKFLPLVGRYKEAMHTYIEYHKERKLDYKIWNAMANVFMLSAENDSEKRQDMRYHLANLSMIRAIHIYTNSRWRNKIDFVKDRFERELESLEARLKTTKERRGDADKFVEWMSTDDKSIEDAGLSSFDWQDIIWIYKDWILRQDIEIEEDNTIKAVKDL
;
A
#
# COMPACT_ATOMS: atom_id res chain seq x y z
N MET A 1 21.13 -48.89 -46.30
CA MET A 1 20.62 -49.57 -45.10
C MET A 1 21.59 -49.20 -43.98
N THR A 2 21.25 -48.12 -43.27
CA THR A 2 20.85 -48.14 -41.84
C THR A 2 22.04 -48.51 -40.95
N SER A 3 22.50 -47.68 -40.03
CA SER A 3 21.84 -46.60 -39.31
C SER A 3 22.85 -45.68 -38.67
N GLU A 4 22.46 -44.41 -38.60
CA GLU A 4 22.79 -43.44 -37.55
C GLU A 4 22.83 -44.09 -36.15
N ASP A 5 23.88 -43.80 -35.39
CA ASP A 5 23.68 -43.32 -34.02
C ASP A 5 24.76 -42.25 -33.77
N ASP A 6 24.30 -41.01 -33.86
CA ASP A 6 25.01 -39.77 -33.53
C ASP A 6 25.36 -39.79 -32.04
N THR A 7 26.57 -40.21 -31.71
CA THR A 7 27.15 -39.85 -30.41
C THR A 7 27.51 -38.38 -30.46
N PHE A 8 26.61 -37.54 -29.95
CA PHE A 8 26.81 -36.13 -29.62
C PHE A 8 28.16 -35.96 -28.90
N ASN A 9 29.20 -35.60 -29.66
CA ASN A 9 30.52 -35.31 -29.11
C ASN A 9 30.50 -33.84 -28.67
N PHE A 10 29.92 -33.62 -27.48
CA PHE A 10 29.84 -32.31 -26.84
C PHE A 10 31.24 -31.95 -26.33
N ASN A 11 31.98 -31.21 -27.15
CA ASN A 11 33.34 -30.78 -26.83
C ASN A 11 33.25 -29.60 -25.84
N PHE A 12 33.48 -29.89 -24.56
CA PHE A 12 33.39 -28.95 -23.44
C PHE A 12 34.64 -28.03 -23.32
N ASP A 13 35.23 -27.64 -24.45
CA ASP A 13 36.52 -26.95 -24.49
C ASP A 13 36.51 -25.62 -25.26
N ASP A 14 35.31 -25.08 -25.54
CA ASP A 14 35.11 -23.69 -25.97
C ASP A 14 34.98 -22.71 -24.79
N ASP A 15 35.58 -23.06 -23.64
CA ASP A 15 35.89 -22.08 -22.59
C ASP A 15 37.04 -21.20 -23.09
N ILE A 16 36.68 -20.18 -23.89
CA ILE A 16 37.48 -18.97 -24.12
C ILE A 16 37.51 -18.19 -22.80
N PHE A 17 38.22 -18.74 -21.81
CA PHE A 17 38.70 -18.06 -20.62
C PHE A 17 40.23 -18.13 -20.58
N SER A 18 40.88 -18.00 -21.73
CA SER A 18 42.31 -17.75 -21.85
C SER A 18 42.61 -16.26 -21.80
N GLU A 19 42.24 -15.61 -20.70
CA GLU A 19 42.84 -14.37 -20.22
C GLU A 19 42.48 -14.23 -18.74
N THR A 20 43.20 -14.96 -17.89
CA THR A 20 43.31 -14.61 -16.47
C THR A 20 43.86 -13.19 -16.41
N LYS A 21 42.97 -12.19 -16.37
CA LYS A 21 43.33 -10.83 -15.98
C LYS A 21 44.06 -10.95 -14.65
N GLU A 22 45.37 -10.77 -14.67
CA GLU A 22 46.15 -10.61 -13.45
C GLU A 22 45.41 -9.59 -12.60
N LYS A 23 44.97 -10.01 -11.40
CA LYS A 23 44.46 -9.08 -10.41
C LYS A 23 45.58 -8.09 -10.15
N GLN A 24 45.46 -6.89 -10.71
CA GLN A 24 46.31 -5.77 -10.34
C GLN A 24 46.18 -5.61 -8.84
N GLN A 25 47.20 -6.05 -8.12
CA GLN A 25 47.29 -5.91 -6.69
C GLN A 25 47.64 -4.44 -6.43
N VAL A 26 46.61 -3.60 -6.32
CA VAL A 26 46.79 -2.20 -5.98
C VAL A 26 47.28 -2.15 -4.54
N GLU A 27 48.51 -1.69 -4.33
CA GLU A 27 49.02 -1.44 -2.98
C GLU A 27 48.13 -0.41 -2.29
N LEU A 28 47.57 -0.76 -1.13
CA LEU A 28 46.72 0.14 -0.33
C LEU A 28 47.43 1.45 0.04
N SER A 29 48.77 1.44 0.11
CA SER A 29 49.64 2.61 0.31
C SER A 29 49.69 3.56 -0.89
N ALA A 30 49.35 3.11 -2.10
CA ALA A 30 49.27 3.94 -3.30
C ALA A 30 47.88 4.59 -3.47
N ILE A 31 46.88 4.15 -2.71
CA ILE A 31 45.55 4.75 -2.70
C ILE A 31 45.57 5.93 -1.74
N ASN A 32 45.78 7.13 -2.30
CA ASN A 32 45.65 8.37 -1.56
C ASN A 32 44.16 8.67 -1.32
N TYR A 33 43.54 7.90 -0.42
CA TYR A 33 42.13 8.05 -0.07
C TYR A 33 41.96 9.33 0.75
N GLN A 34 41.42 10.35 0.11
CA GLN A 34 40.76 11.42 0.83
C GLN A 34 39.32 11.01 1.05
N ALA A 35 38.89 10.99 2.31
CA ALA A 35 37.47 10.94 2.63
C ALA A 35 36.83 12.13 1.92
N LYS A 36 35.90 11.84 1.01
CA LYS A 36 35.06 12.88 0.42
C LYS A 36 34.35 13.52 1.60
N VAL A 37 34.67 14.77 1.90
CA VAL A 37 33.96 15.51 2.94
C VAL A 37 32.55 15.71 2.41
N GLU A 38 31.65 14.80 2.75
CA GLU A 38 30.21 14.90 2.50
C GLU A 38 29.68 16.04 3.37
N THR A 39 29.95 17.26 2.93
CA THR A 39 29.03 18.36 3.16
C THR A 39 27.74 18.02 2.39
N ASP A 40 26.61 18.51 2.89
CA ASP A 40 25.21 18.31 2.46
C ASP A 40 24.92 18.41 0.94
N GLY A 41 25.93 18.70 0.11
CA GLY A 41 25.86 18.83 -1.34
C GLY A 41 25.48 17.56 -2.11
N TRP A 42 25.41 16.38 -1.49
CA TRP A 42 24.81 15.22 -2.15
C TRP A 42 23.29 15.39 -2.32
N PHE A 43 22.62 15.99 -1.33
CA PHE A 43 21.18 16.25 -1.36
C PHE A 43 20.82 17.61 -1.97
N HIS A 44 21.78 18.54 -2.04
CA HIS A 44 21.58 19.90 -2.50
C HIS A 44 22.47 20.19 -3.71
N SER A 45 21.90 19.97 -4.90
CA SER A 45 22.50 20.31 -6.20
C SER A 45 21.95 21.65 -6.69
N GLU A 46 22.79 22.45 -7.35
CA GLU A 46 22.36 23.66 -8.07
C GLU A 46 21.77 23.34 -9.46
N LYS A 47 21.98 22.10 -9.95
CA LYS A 47 21.42 21.64 -11.22
C LYS A 47 19.90 21.49 -11.14
N SER A 48 19.23 21.74 -12.25
CA SER A 48 17.79 21.53 -12.38
C SER A 48 17.43 20.03 -12.35
N VAL A 49 16.16 19.73 -12.08
CA VAL A 49 15.64 18.35 -12.15
C VAL A 49 15.83 17.76 -13.55
N GLU A 50 15.58 18.54 -14.61
CA GLU A 50 15.75 18.10 -15.99
C GLU A 50 17.19 17.67 -16.29
N GLU A 51 18.18 18.47 -15.86
CA GLU A 51 19.60 18.15 -16.02
C GLU A 51 19.98 16.88 -15.25
N LEU A 52 19.57 16.79 -13.98
CA LEU A 52 19.86 15.61 -13.15
C LEU A 52 19.23 14.35 -13.72
N MET A 53 18.02 14.43 -14.28
CA MET A 53 17.32 13.27 -14.82
C MET A 53 17.97 12.68 -16.08
N LEU A 54 18.86 13.42 -16.74
CA LEU A 54 19.63 12.97 -17.90
C LEU A 54 21.02 12.41 -17.52
N GLU A 55 21.46 12.59 -16.28
CA GLU A 55 22.74 12.08 -15.79
C GLU A 55 22.66 10.63 -15.32
N THR A 56 23.78 9.90 -15.42
CA THR A 56 23.84 8.48 -15.05
C THR A 56 23.42 8.20 -13.61
N HIS A 57 23.73 9.09 -12.66
CA HIS A 57 23.39 8.95 -11.25
C HIS A 57 22.44 10.04 -10.73
N GLY A 58 22.07 11.00 -11.58
CA GLY A 58 21.27 12.14 -11.17
C GLY A 58 19.83 11.77 -10.77
N PRO A 59 19.12 10.82 -11.40
CA PRO A 59 17.80 10.39 -10.92
C PRO A 59 17.83 9.83 -9.48
N ASN A 60 18.87 9.05 -9.14
CA ASN A 60 19.02 8.51 -7.78
C ASN A 60 19.42 9.59 -6.78
N GLN A 61 20.30 10.52 -7.18
CA GLN A 61 20.62 11.68 -6.36
C GLN A 61 19.36 12.52 -6.07
N LEU A 62 18.51 12.72 -7.07
CA LEU A 62 17.27 13.46 -6.93
C LEU A 62 16.25 12.74 -6.04
N LYS A 63 16.10 11.42 -6.17
CA LYS A 63 15.29 10.61 -5.24
C LYS A 63 15.75 10.80 -3.79
N ASN A 64 17.05 10.69 -3.54
CA ASN A 64 17.63 10.89 -2.20
C ASN A 64 17.40 12.32 -1.69
N SER A 65 17.51 13.33 -2.57
CA SER A 65 17.20 14.73 -2.23
C SER A 65 15.74 14.93 -1.82
N ILE A 66 14.82 14.31 -2.56
CA ILE A 66 13.39 14.33 -2.27
C ILE A 66 13.10 13.67 -0.91
N GLU A 67 13.66 12.49 -0.66
CA GLU A 67 13.51 11.78 0.61
C GLU A 67 14.06 12.58 1.78
N HIS A 68 15.22 13.21 1.60
CA HIS A 68 15.79 14.12 2.58
C HIS A 68 14.80 15.26 2.89
N ASP A 69 14.34 16.00 1.88
CA ASP A 69 13.41 17.11 2.10
C ASP A 69 12.09 16.64 2.77
N TYR A 70 11.59 15.46 2.40
CA TYR A 70 10.42 14.84 3.05
C TYR A 70 10.66 14.53 4.53
N LEU A 71 11.79 13.91 4.88
CA LEU A 71 12.14 13.55 6.27
C LEU A 71 12.34 14.78 7.14
N TYR A 72 12.87 15.87 6.57
CA TYR A 72 13.00 17.17 7.23
C TYR A 72 11.74 18.04 7.16
N LYS A 73 10.59 17.45 6.75
CA LYS A 73 9.26 18.08 6.71
C LYS A 73 9.15 19.28 5.77
N LYS A 74 10.05 19.40 4.79
CA LYS A 74 9.99 20.36 3.69
C LYS A 74 9.07 19.81 2.59
N TYR A 75 7.80 19.61 2.94
CA TYR A 75 6.85 18.88 2.08
C TYR A 75 6.53 19.61 0.77
N ASP A 76 6.59 20.93 0.77
CA ASP A 76 6.44 21.78 -0.42
C ASP A 76 7.56 21.52 -1.42
N ILE A 77 8.81 21.62 -0.98
CA ILE A 77 9.99 21.40 -1.82
C ILE A 77 10.03 19.96 -2.32
N ALA A 78 9.77 18.99 -1.44
CA ALA A 78 9.73 17.58 -1.80
C ALA A 78 8.63 17.30 -2.83
N LEU A 79 7.44 17.90 -2.68
CA LEU A 79 6.35 17.74 -3.63
C LEU A 79 6.70 18.30 -5.00
N ASP A 80 7.23 19.53 -5.06
CA ASP A 80 7.56 20.18 -6.32
C ASP A 80 8.60 19.36 -7.11
N LYS A 81 9.64 18.87 -6.42
CA LYS A 81 10.63 17.97 -7.01
C LYS A 81 10.04 16.64 -7.48
N CYS A 82 9.13 16.03 -6.71
CA CYS A 82 8.44 14.81 -7.14
C CYS A 82 7.63 15.02 -8.42
N LEU A 83 6.84 16.09 -8.47
CA LEU A 83 6.00 16.40 -9.63
C LEU A 83 6.84 16.68 -10.87
N GLU A 84 7.95 17.40 -10.70
CA GLU A 84 8.89 17.65 -11.79
C GLU A 84 9.58 16.36 -12.26
N TYR A 85 10.01 15.50 -11.34
CA TYR A 85 10.56 14.17 -11.67
C TYR A 85 9.58 13.37 -12.51
N ILE A 86 8.33 13.28 -12.06
CA ILE A 86 7.26 12.53 -12.74
C ILE A 86 7.01 13.12 -14.13
N ARG A 87 6.95 14.46 -14.24
CA ARG A 87 6.78 15.15 -15.53
C ARG A 87 7.91 14.78 -16.49
N VAL A 88 9.17 14.94 -16.08
CA VAL A 88 10.33 14.67 -16.94
C VAL A 88 10.38 13.22 -17.39
N ALA A 89 10.10 12.28 -16.49
CA ALA A 89 10.04 10.86 -16.81
C ALA A 89 8.95 10.52 -17.85
N ARG A 90 7.88 11.31 -17.95
CA ARG A 90 6.81 11.13 -18.95
C ARG A 90 7.09 11.82 -20.28
N THR A 91 7.70 13.01 -20.25
CA THR A 91 7.75 13.90 -21.43
C THR A 91 9.08 13.87 -22.15
N ASN A 92 10.16 13.41 -21.52
CA ASN A 92 11.50 13.45 -22.11
C ASN A 92 11.93 12.07 -22.60
N ASP A 93 11.95 11.89 -23.92
CA ASP A 93 12.36 10.64 -24.58
C ASP A 93 13.81 10.21 -24.30
N GLN A 94 14.67 11.14 -23.88
CA GLN A 94 16.05 10.85 -23.50
C GLN A 94 16.17 10.31 -22.07
N CYS A 95 15.12 10.47 -21.26
CA CYS A 95 15.09 9.96 -19.90
C CYS A 95 14.86 8.45 -19.91
N LYS A 96 15.83 7.69 -19.40
CA LYS A 96 15.78 6.21 -19.35
C LYS A 96 15.17 5.67 -18.05
N VAL A 97 14.61 6.53 -17.20
CA VAL A 97 14.03 6.11 -15.93
C VAL A 97 12.74 5.35 -16.17
N SER A 98 12.72 4.07 -15.81
CA SER A 98 11.52 3.25 -15.79
C SER A 98 10.99 3.15 -14.36
N GLY A 99 9.78 3.64 -14.12
CA GLY A 99 9.09 3.54 -12.83
C GLY A 99 9.14 4.82 -11.98
N THR A 100 7.98 5.47 -11.87
CA THR A 100 7.77 6.67 -11.05
C THR A 100 7.01 6.35 -9.75
N LYS A 101 6.73 5.08 -9.48
CA LYS A 101 5.86 4.62 -8.38
C LYS A 101 6.21 5.26 -7.04
N GLU A 102 7.45 5.08 -6.58
CA GLU A 102 7.92 5.61 -5.29
C GLU A 102 7.75 7.14 -5.20
N LEU A 103 8.00 7.86 -6.29
CA LEU A 103 7.82 9.31 -6.35
C LEU A 103 6.35 9.70 -6.34
N VAL A 104 5.48 8.94 -6.99
CA VAL A 104 4.01 9.15 -6.96
C VAL A 104 3.49 8.93 -5.53
N GLU A 105 3.94 7.89 -4.85
CA GLU A 105 3.61 7.65 -3.45
C GLU A 105 4.09 8.80 -2.56
N MET A 106 5.36 9.21 -2.68
CA MET A 106 5.92 10.33 -1.94
C MET A 106 5.17 11.64 -2.20
N ALA A 107 4.83 11.91 -3.47
CA ALA A 107 4.06 13.08 -3.87
C ALA A 107 2.66 13.08 -3.22
N MET A 108 1.94 11.94 -3.21
CA MET A 108 0.64 11.85 -2.53
C MET A 108 0.78 12.11 -1.03
N HIS A 109 1.84 11.59 -0.39
CA HIS A 109 2.14 11.85 1.01
C HIS A 109 2.38 13.35 1.28
N CYS A 110 3.21 14.02 0.49
CA CYS A 110 3.45 15.45 0.61
C CYS A 110 2.18 16.28 0.34
N ALA A 111 1.46 15.98 -0.73
CA ALA A 111 0.22 16.66 -1.09
C ALA A 111 -0.83 16.55 0.01
N ALA A 112 -0.97 15.38 0.65
CA ALA A 112 -1.85 15.19 1.80
C ALA A 112 -1.41 16.01 3.02
N LYS A 113 -0.11 16.14 3.29
CA LYS A 113 0.40 17.01 4.37
C LYS A 113 0.14 18.49 4.12
N LEU A 114 0.09 18.90 2.86
CA LEU A 114 -0.19 20.26 2.42
C LEU A 114 -1.66 20.52 2.11
N ASN A 115 -2.54 19.52 2.29
CA ASN A 115 -3.97 19.58 1.94
C ASN A 115 -4.25 19.97 0.47
N LYS A 116 -3.38 19.54 -0.47
CA LYS A 116 -3.54 19.75 -1.92
C LYS A 116 -4.28 18.55 -2.54
N LEU A 117 -5.60 18.49 -2.34
CA LEU A 117 -6.44 17.34 -2.70
C LEU A 117 -6.60 17.16 -4.22
N ASP A 118 -6.55 18.24 -4.97
CA ASP A 118 -6.50 18.28 -6.44
C ASP A 118 -5.31 17.49 -6.98
N ILE A 119 -4.11 17.73 -6.44
CA ILE A 119 -2.89 17.02 -6.81
C ILE A 119 -2.98 15.53 -6.45
N ILE A 120 -3.54 15.19 -5.28
CA ILE A 120 -3.76 13.78 -4.91
C ILE A 120 -4.64 13.09 -5.94
N ASN A 121 -5.72 13.75 -6.39
CA ASN A 121 -6.62 13.16 -7.35
C ASN A 121 -5.93 12.91 -8.71
N GLU A 122 -5.12 13.85 -9.19
CA GLU A 122 -4.31 13.65 -10.41
C GLU A 122 -3.31 12.50 -10.28
N LEU A 123 -2.62 12.41 -9.13
CA LEU A 123 -1.65 11.35 -8.85
C LEU A 123 -2.30 9.97 -8.74
N LEU A 124 -3.54 9.88 -8.26
CA LEU A 124 -4.30 8.64 -8.20
C LEU A 124 -4.72 8.11 -9.57
N ASP A 125 -4.80 8.97 -10.58
CA ASP A 125 -5.09 8.59 -11.96
C ASP A 125 -3.82 8.29 -12.77
N GLU A 126 -2.64 8.45 -12.15
CA GLU A 126 -1.38 8.15 -12.81
C GLU A 126 -1.25 6.65 -13.12
N LYS A 127 -0.89 6.36 -14.37
CA LYS A 127 -0.67 4.99 -14.83
C LYS A 127 0.59 4.42 -14.20
N GLN A 128 0.42 3.34 -13.44
CA GLN A 128 1.54 2.55 -12.92
C GLN A 128 1.74 1.31 -13.79
N SER A 129 2.99 1.04 -14.15
CA SER A 129 3.34 -0.14 -14.98
C SER A 129 3.15 -1.46 -14.23
N THR A 130 3.22 -1.43 -12.90
CA THR A 130 3.03 -2.59 -12.02
C THR A 130 2.14 -2.23 -10.86
N VAL A 131 1.13 -3.06 -10.60
CA VAL A 131 0.31 -2.98 -9.39
C VAL A 131 0.76 -4.08 -8.44
N ASP A 132 1.41 -3.68 -7.35
CA ASP A 132 1.76 -4.58 -6.26
C ASP A 132 0.98 -4.24 -4.98
N THR A 133 1.03 -5.15 -4.02
CA THR A 133 0.36 -5.04 -2.71
C THR A 133 0.64 -3.71 -2.00
N GLY A 134 1.86 -3.17 -2.10
CA GLY A 134 2.23 -1.89 -1.49
C GLY A 134 1.48 -0.72 -2.12
N LEU A 135 1.38 -0.71 -3.46
CA LEU A 135 0.64 0.31 -4.18
C LEU A 135 -0.85 0.31 -3.81
N LEU A 136 -1.47 -0.86 -3.68
CA LEU A 136 -2.87 -0.98 -3.27
C LEU A 136 -3.10 -0.32 -1.90
N LEU A 137 -2.22 -0.60 -0.92
CA LEU A 137 -2.32 0.02 0.40
C LEU A 137 -2.22 1.55 0.33
N THR A 138 -1.27 2.06 -0.46
CA THR A 138 -1.07 3.50 -0.63
C THR A 138 -2.28 4.16 -1.29
N ARG A 139 -2.79 3.59 -2.38
CA ARG A 139 -3.99 4.10 -3.07
C ARG A 139 -5.20 4.12 -2.15
N GLY A 140 -5.47 3.01 -1.45
CA GLY A 140 -6.61 2.89 -0.54
C GLY A 140 -6.60 3.96 0.56
N LYS A 141 -5.41 4.38 1.01
CA LYS A 141 -5.24 5.45 2.01
C LYS A 141 -5.62 6.84 1.48
N PHE A 142 -5.32 7.14 0.22
CA PHE A 142 -5.51 8.48 -0.34
C PHE A 142 -6.84 8.66 -1.06
N LEU A 143 -7.41 7.61 -1.65
CA LEU A 143 -8.72 7.65 -2.34
C LEU A 143 -9.86 8.25 -1.49
N PRO A 144 -10.02 7.93 -0.19
CA PRO A 144 -11.07 8.51 0.65
C PRO A 144 -10.90 10.01 0.88
N LEU A 145 -9.67 10.53 0.84
CA LEU A 145 -9.39 11.96 1.05
C LEU A 145 -9.94 12.83 -0.07
N VAL A 146 -10.10 12.26 -1.27
CA VAL A 146 -10.65 12.93 -2.46
C VAL A 146 -12.09 12.50 -2.76
N GLY A 147 -12.76 11.84 -1.80
CA GLY A 147 -14.16 11.42 -1.94
C GLY A 147 -14.39 10.17 -2.80
N ARG A 148 -13.33 9.49 -3.26
CA ARG A 148 -13.42 8.29 -4.11
C ARG A 148 -13.61 7.02 -3.28
N TYR A 149 -14.70 6.97 -2.51
CA TYR A 149 -14.97 5.90 -1.54
C TYR A 149 -15.15 4.52 -2.17
N LYS A 150 -15.83 4.45 -3.32
CA LYS A 150 -16.02 3.21 -4.08
C LYS A 150 -14.70 2.54 -4.40
N GLU A 151 -13.79 3.30 -5.00
CA GLU A 151 -12.48 2.80 -5.42
C GLU A 151 -11.59 2.46 -4.22
N ALA A 152 -11.69 3.24 -3.13
CA ALA A 152 -10.97 2.94 -1.90
C ALA A 152 -11.37 1.57 -1.34
N MET A 153 -12.68 1.29 -1.28
CA MET A 153 -13.21 0.01 -0.80
C MET A 153 -12.70 -1.14 -1.65
N HIS A 154 -12.86 -1.03 -2.97
CA HIS A 154 -12.40 -2.05 -3.91
C HIS A 154 -10.89 -2.32 -3.76
N THR A 155 -10.09 -1.26 -3.66
CA THR A 155 -8.63 -1.35 -3.48
C THR A 155 -8.26 -2.08 -2.18
N TYR A 156 -8.97 -1.83 -1.09
CA TYR A 156 -8.73 -2.53 0.18
C TYR A 156 -9.13 -4.01 0.12
N ILE A 157 -10.20 -4.34 -0.60
CA ILE A 157 -10.62 -5.74 -0.80
C ILE A 157 -9.59 -6.50 -1.65
N GLU A 158 -9.11 -5.91 -2.75
CA GLU A 158 -8.04 -6.51 -3.57
C GLU A 158 -6.77 -6.73 -2.75
N TYR A 159 -6.36 -5.75 -1.94
CA TYR A 159 -5.25 -5.92 -1.00
C TYR A 159 -5.51 -7.09 -0.03
N HIS A 160 -6.71 -7.16 0.54
CA HIS A 160 -7.05 -8.18 1.54
C HIS A 160 -7.00 -9.61 0.96
N LYS A 161 -7.34 -9.79 -0.32
CA LYS A 161 -7.21 -11.09 -1.00
C LYS A 161 -5.78 -11.62 -0.96
N GLU A 162 -4.78 -10.74 -1.01
CA GLU A 162 -3.35 -11.08 -0.89
C GLU A 162 -2.86 -11.18 0.56
N ARG A 163 -3.41 -10.37 1.49
CA ARG A 163 -2.98 -10.27 2.89
C ARG A 163 -4.15 -10.44 3.87
N LYS A 164 -4.67 -11.68 3.95
CA LYS A 164 -5.91 -12.05 4.67
C LYS A 164 -5.96 -11.77 6.18
N LEU A 165 -4.82 -11.58 6.83
CA LEU A 165 -4.72 -11.41 8.29
C LEU A 165 -4.28 -9.99 8.69
N ASP A 166 -4.26 -9.04 7.76
CA ASP A 166 -3.99 -7.65 8.11
C ASP A 166 -5.26 -6.97 8.64
N TYR A 167 -5.34 -6.84 9.97
CA TYR A 167 -6.43 -6.15 10.66
C TYR A 167 -6.52 -4.65 10.29
N LYS A 168 -5.42 -4.03 9.86
CA LYS A 168 -5.41 -2.59 9.56
C LYS A 168 -6.30 -2.24 8.38
N ILE A 169 -6.50 -3.19 7.47
CA ILE A 169 -7.36 -3.02 6.30
C ILE A 169 -8.82 -2.98 6.70
N TRP A 170 -9.23 -3.82 7.65
CA TRP A 170 -10.58 -3.77 8.21
C TRP A 170 -10.86 -2.45 8.94
N ASN A 171 -9.88 -1.98 9.72
CA ASN A 171 -9.94 -0.65 10.33
C ASN A 171 -9.99 0.48 9.29
N ALA A 172 -9.25 0.34 8.17
CA ALA A 172 -9.27 1.32 7.09
C ALA A 172 -10.62 1.32 6.34
N MET A 173 -11.18 0.16 6.01
CA MET A 173 -12.52 0.02 5.43
C MET A 173 -13.59 0.63 6.34
N ALA A 174 -13.51 0.40 7.66
CA ALA A 174 -14.40 1.05 8.62
C ALA A 174 -14.33 2.58 8.51
N ASN A 175 -13.12 3.14 8.40
CA ASN A 175 -12.93 4.57 8.23
C ASN A 175 -13.49 5.09 6.90
N VAL A 176 -13.41 4.33 5.81
CA VAL A 176 -14.04 4.69 4.53
C VAL A 176 -15.56 4.82 4.71
N PHE A 177 -16.20 3.84 5.34
CA PHE A 177 -17.64 3.90 5.60
C PHE A 177 -18.02 5.10 6.47
N MET A 178 -17.28 5.35 7.56
CA MET A 178 -17.51 6.50 8.43
C MET A 178 -17.39 7.83 7.68
N LEU A 179 -16.30 8.03 6.92
CA LEU A 179 -16.08 9.26 6.16
C LEU A 179 -17.15 9.47 5.09
N SER A 180 -17.54 8.41 4.39
CA SER A 180 -18.59 8.48 3.37
C SER A 180 -19.95 8.85 3.97
N ALA A 181 -20.26 8.37 5.19
CA ALA A 181 -21.48 8.72 5.91
C ALA A 181 -21.47 10.17 6.41
N GLU A 182 -20.33 10.63 6.94
CA GLU A 182 -20.19 11.99 7.47
C GLU A 182 -20.26 13.07 6.38
N ASN A 183 -19.86 12.75 5.15
CA ASN A 183 -19.90 13.66 4.01
C ASN A 183 -21.21 13.59 3.21
N ASP A 184 -22.11 12.67 3.57
CA ASP A 184 -23.42 12.56 2.95
C ASP A 184 -24.44 13.41 3.74
N SER A 185 -25.02 14.40 3.06
CA SER A 185 -26.00 15.30 3.65
C SER A 185 -27.41 14.69 3.77
N GLU A 186 -27.64 13.52 3.16
CA GLU A 186 -28.95 12.90 3.10
C GLU A 186 -29.25 12.04 4.35
N LYS A 187 -30.42 12.25 4.95
CA LYS A 187 -30.89 11.52 6.14
C LYS A 187 -31.45 10.14 5.79
N ARG A 188 -30.59 9.26 5.26
CA ARG A 188 -30.92 7.88 4.87
C ARG A 188 -30.79 6.90 6.04
N GLN A 189 -31.26 5.65 5.87
CA GLN A 189 -30.90 4.58 6.80
C GLN A 189 -29.42 4.29 6.61
N ASP A 190 -28.56 4.76 7.51
CA ASP A 190 -27.13 4.73 7.23
C ASP A 190 -26.48 3.38 7.56
N MET A 191 -26.59 2.42 6.64
CA MET A 191 -25.94 1.12 6.77
C MET A 191 -24.41 1.20 6.77
N ARG A 192 -23.82 2.35 6.39
CA ARG A 192 -22.37 2.54 6.45
C ARG A 192 -21.87 2.56 7.88
N TYR A 193 -22.61 3.13 8.84
CA TYR A 193 -22.23 3.05 10.25
C TYR A 193 -22.29 1.63 10.80
N HIS A 194 -23.26 0.82 10.35
CA HIS A 194 -23.37 -0.59 10.71
C HIS A 194 -22.22 -1.42 10.11
N LEU A 195 -21.88 -1.19 8.84
CA LEU A 195 -20.72 -1.78 8.17
C LEU A 195 -19.38 -1.35 8.78
N ALA A 196 -19.25 -0.09 9.19
CA ALA A 196 -18.08 0.40 9.91
C ALA A 196 -17.91 -0.33 11.25
N ASN A 197 -19.00 -0.51 11.99
CA ASN A 197 -19.00 -1.26 13.24
C ASN A 197 -18.58 -2.72 13.02
N LEU A 198 -19.19 -3.40 12.04
CA LEU A 198 -18.84 -4.77 11.65
C LEU A 198 -17.35 -4.88 11.28
N SER A 199 -16.85 -3.96 10.47
CA SER A 199 -15.45 -3.93 10.03
C SER A 199 -14.50 -3.72 11.21
N MET A 200 -14.85 -2.88 12.19
CA MET A 200 -14.07 -2.71 13.41
C MET A 200 -14.07 -3.95 14.31
N ILE A 201 -15.21 -4.63 14.46
CA ILE A 201 -15.25 -5.90 15.21
C ILE A 201 -14.36 -6.93 14.54
N ARG A 202 -14.39 -7.01 13.20
CA ARG A 202 -13.53 -7.91 12.43
C ARG A 202 -12.04 -7.56 12.58
N ALA A 203 -11.69 -6.27 12.57
CA ALA A 203 -10.32 -5.82 12.82
C ALA A 203 -9.83 -6.28 14.21
N ILE A 204 -10.62 -6.05 15.26
CA ILE A 204 -10.28 -6.45 16.63
C ILE A 204 -10.12 -7.96 16.70
N HIS A 205 -11.05 -8.73 16.13
CA HIS A 205 -10.97 -10.19 16.13
C HIS A 205 -9.69 -10.72 15.49
N ILE A 206 -9.29 -10.19 14.32
CA ILE A 206 -8.02 -10.57 13.67
C ILE A 206 -6.83 -10.20 14.56
N TYR A 207 -6.89 -9.01 15.17
CA TYR A 207 -5.82 -8.50 16.03
C TYR A 207 -5.61 -9.36 17.28
N THR A 208 -6.69 -9.70 17.99
CA THR A 208 -6.66 -10.47 19.24
C THR A 208 -6.33 -11.94 19.02
N ASN A 209 -6.74 -12.51 17.88
CA ASN A 209 -6.47 -13.92 17.55
C ASN A 209 -5.11 -14.13 16.87
N SER A 210 -4.39 -13.04 16.56
CA SER A 210 -3.03 -13.13 16.04
C SER A 210 -2.06 -13.61 17.13
N ARG A 211 -0.96 -14.26 16.72
CA ARG A 211 0.06 -14.73 17.67
C ARG A 211 0.93 -13.58 18.15
N TRP A 212 0.72 -13.16 19.39
CA TRP A 212 1.55 -12.17 20.06
C TRP A 212 2.51 -12.82 21.05
N ARG A 213 3.78 -12.38 21.04
CA ARG A 213 4.76 -12.79 22.05
C ARG A 213 4.62 -11.95 23.32
N ASN A 214 3.46 -12.06 23.99
CA ASN A 214 3.11 -11.27 25.18
C ASN A 214 4.00 -11.51 26.41
N LYS A 215 4.95 -12.45 26.32
CA LYS A 215 6.02 -12.63 27.31
C LYS A 215 7.11 -11.55 27.23
N ILE A 216 7.16 -10.79 26.14
CA ILE A 216 8.10 -9.67 25.96
C ILE A 216 7.36 -8.38 26.28
N ASP A 217 7.80 -7.63 27.29
CA ASP A 217 7.10 -6.43 27.78
C ASP A 217 6.82 -5.41 26.67
N PHE A 218 7.82 -5.09 25.84
CA PHE A 218 7.64 -4.20 24.70
C PHE A 218 6.53 -4.66 23.72
N VAL A 219 6.41 -5.97 23.49
CA VAL A 219 5.38 -6.54 22.61
C VAL A 219 4.02 -6.45 23.27
N LYS A 220 3.94 -6.72 24.57
CA LYS A 220 2.73 -6.61 25.37
C LYS A 220 2.22 -5.16 25.43
N ASP A 221 3.10 -4.20 25.73
CA ASP A 221 2.75 -2.78 25.76
C ASP A 221 2.24 -2.28 24.40
N ARG A 222 2.90 -2.73 23.31
CA ARG A 222 2.42 -2.44 21.95
C ARG A 222 1.06 -3.08 21.69
N PHE A 223 0.85 -4.31 22.17
CA PHE A 223 -0.42 -5.02 22.02
C PHE A 223 -1.56 -4.26 22.68
N GLU A 224 -1.38 -3.91 23.95
CA GLU A 224 -2.38 -3.23 24.77
C GLU A 224 -2.72 -1.84 24.21
N ARG A 225 -1.71 -1.05 23.84
CA ARG A 225 -1.92 0.30 23.28
C ARG A 225 -2.68 0.28 21.94
N GLU A 226 -2.36 -0.66 21.07
CA GLU A 226 -3.04 -0.76 19.77
C GLU A 226 -4.45 -1.33 19.93
N LEU A 227 -4.65 -2.30 20.84
CA LEU A 227 -5.99 -2.80 21.18
C LEU A 227 -6.87 -1.68 21.73
N GLU A 228 -6.36 -0.87 22.66
CA GLU A 228 -7.07 0.30 23.20
C GLU A 228 -7.47 1.28 22.08
N SER A 229 -6.56 1.55 21.13
CA SER A 229 -6.83 2.37 19.95
C SER A 229 -7.94 1.79 19.06
N LEU A 230 -7.96 0.47 18.84
CA LEU A 230 -9.00 -0.20 18.07
C LEU A 230 -10.36 -0.19 18.80
N GLU A 231 -10.37 -0.43 20.11
CA GLU A 231 -11.58 -0.38 20.93
C GLU A 231 -12.16 1.03 21.01
N ALA A 232 -11.31 2.06 21.10
CA ALA A 232 -11.74 3.45 21.03
C ALA A 232 -12.44 3.76 19.69
N ARG A 233 -11.88 3.28 18.57
CA ARG A 233 -12.52 3.42 17.24
C ARG A 233 -13.83 2.65 17.13
N LEU A 234 -13.89 1.42 17.66
CA LEU A 234 -15.14 0.66 17.73
C LEU A 234 -16.20 1.45 18.52
N LYS A 235 -15.83 2.05 19.65
CA LYS A 235 -16.72 2.90 20.43
C LYS A 235 -17.25 4.09 19.62
N THR A 236 -16.39 4.76 18.85
CA THR A 236 -16.82 5.84 17.93
C THR A 236 -17.87 5.36 16.92
N THR A 237 -17.72 4.16 16.34
CA THR A 237 -18.76 3.61 15.45
C THR A 237 -20.10 3.41 16.17
N LYS A 238 -20.08 2.94 17.43
CA LYS A 238 -21.28 2.76 18.26
C LYS A 238 -21.94 4.09 18.65
N GLU A 239 -21.14 5.12 18.94
CA GLU A 239 -21.64 6.48 19.21
C GLU A 239 -22.38 7.07 18.01
N ARG A 240 -21.99 6.69 16.79
CA ARG A 240 -22.73 6.97 15.54
C ARG A 240 -23.89 6.02 15.27
N ARG A 241 -24.31 5.23 16.27
CA ARG A 241 -25.38 4.21 16.20
C ARG A 241 -25.05 3.00 15.31
N GLY A 242 -23.78 2.80 14.98
CA GLY A 242 -23.30 1.60 14.28
C GLY A 242 -23.51 0.34 15.13
N ASP A 243 -23.95 -0.72 14.45
CA ASP A 243 -24.39 -1.98 15.05
C ASP A 243 -24.31 -3.06 13.97
N ALA A 244 -23.36 -3.99 14.09
CA ALA A 244 -23.12 -5.02 13.10
C ALA A 244 -24.32 -5.95 12.89
N ASP A 245 -25.07 -6.25 13.96
CA ASP A 245 -26.18 -7.20 13.90
C ASP A 245 -27.31 -6.66 13.03
N LYS A 246 -27.58 -5.35 13.09
CA LYS A 246 -28.56 -4.68 12.22
C LYS A 246 -28.21 -4.78 10.74
N PHE A 247 -26.93 -4.72 10.38
CA PHE A 247 -26.52 -4.94 8.99
C PHE A 247 -26.74 -6.39 8.57
N VAL A 248 -26.42 -7.35 9.43
CA VAL A 248 -26.62 -8.79 9.15
C VAL A 248 -28.10 -9.14 9.02
N GLU A 249 -28.95 -8.62 9.90
CA GLU A 249 -30.40 -8.74 9.83
C GLU A 249 -30.92 -8.11 8.54
N TRP A 250 -30.50 -6.88 8.23
CA TRP A 250 -30.86 -6.20 6.98
C TRP A 250 -30.44 -7.03 5.77
N MET A 251 -29.24 -7.63 5.78
CA MET A 251 -28.73 -8.50 4.72
C MET A 251 -29.56 -9.77 4.51
N SER A 252 -30.40 -10.15 5.48
CA SER A 252 -31.26 -11.34 5.42
C SER A 252 -32.68 -11.03 4.92
N THR A 253 -33.05 -9.76 4.73
CA THR A 253 -34.38 -9.36 4.22
C THR A 253 -34.49 -9.49 2.70
N ASP A 254 -35.65 -9.85 2.14
CA ASP A 254 -35.77 -10.06 0.69
C ASP A 254 -35.87 -8.74 -0.10
N ASP A 255 -36.59 -7.74 0.41
CA ASP A 255 -36.84 -6.44 -0.23
C ASP A 255 -35.88 -5.35 0.27
N LYS A 256 -34.60 -5.43 -0.11
CA LYS A 256 -33.58 -4.44 0.27
C LYS A 256 -33.47 -3.31 -0.73
N SER A 257 -33.56 -2.07 -0.25
CA SER A 257 -33.18 -0.88 -1.02
C SER A 257 -31.75 -0.45 -0.70
N ILE A 258 -30.83 -0.63 -1.67
CA ILE A 258 -29.42 -0.22 -1.55
C ILE A 258 -29.29 1.31 -1.45
N GLU A 259 -30.17 2.02 -2.16
CA GLU A 259 -30.20 3.47 -2.16
C GLU A 259 -30.63 4.03 -0.80
N ASP A 260 -31.73 3.53 -0.23
CA ASP A 260 -32.24 3.97 1.07
C ASP A 260 -31.30 3.59 2.22
N ALA A 261 -30.49 2.54 2.02
CA ALA A 261 -29.43 2.10 2.92
C ALA A 261 -28.16 2.98 2.87
N GLY A 262 -28.10 3.98 1.98
CA GLY A 262 -26.91 4.83 1.83
C GLY A 262 -25.69 4.12 1.23
N LEU A 263 -25.90 3.00 0.53
CA LEU A 263 -24.82 2.17 -0.02
C LEU A 263 -24.63 2.32 -1.53
N SER A 264 -25.40 3.19 -2.19
CA SER A 264 -25.32 3.44 -3.64
C SER A 264 -23.96 3.95 -4.10
N SER A 265 -23.18 4.56 -3.21
CA SER A 265 -21.82 5.03 -3.48
C SER A 265 -20.76 3.93 -3.50
N PHE A 266 -21.13 2.66 -3.26
CA PHE A 266 -20.21 1.52 -3.20
C PHE A 266 -20.53 0.48 -4.27
N ASP A 267 -19.56 -0.37 -4.59
CA ASP A 267 -19.84 -1.55 -5.39
C ASP A 267 -20.58 -2.59 -4.56
N TRP A 268 -21.71 -3.10 -5.06
CA TRP A 268 -22.49 -4.09 -4.33
C TRP A 268 -21.73 -5.40 -4.15
N GLN A 269 -20.85 -5.77 -5.10
CA GLN A 269 -20.03 -6.97 -4.97
C GLN A 269 -19.03 -6.87 -3.81
N ASP A 270 -18.51 -5.68 -3.56
CA ASP A 270 -17.62 -5.40 -2.43
C ASP A 270 -18.37 -5.52 -1.09
N ILE A 271 -19.60 -5.02 -1.02
CA ILE A 271 -20.47 -5.16 0.18
C ILE A 271 -20.83 -6.62 0.43
N ILE A 272 -21.21 -7.36 -0.62
CA ILE A 272 -21.45 -8.81 -0.52
C ILE A 272 -20.20 -9.53 -0.03
N TRP A 273 -19.03 -9.15 -0.53
CA TRP A 273 -17.76 -9.77 -0.12
C TRP A 273 -17.51 -9.58 1.37
N ILE A 274 -17.70 -8.36 1.90
CA ILE A 274 -17.56 -8.07 3.34
C ILE A 274 -18.53 -8.92 4.16
N TYR A 275 -19.78 -9.01 3.73
CA TYR A 275 -20.80 -9.81 4.40
C TYR A 275 -20.45 -11.31 4.41
N LYS A 276 -20.00 -11.85 3.28
CA LYS A 276 -19.57 -13.25 3.18
C LYS A 276 -18.35 -13.55 4.04
N ASP A 277 -17.33 -12.68 4.05
CA ASP A 277 -16.15 -12.87 4.90
C ASP A 277 -16.54 -12.82 6.39
N TRP A 278 -17.49 -11.97 6.76
CA TRP A 278 -18.03 -11.91 8.11
C TRP A 278 -18.69 -13.23 8.52
N ILE A 279 -19.64 -13.74 7.74
CA ILE A 279 -20.37 -14.99 8.05
C ILE A 279 -19.41 -16.18 8.12
N LEU A 280 -18.55 -16.35 7.10
CA LEU A 280 -17.67 -17.51 6.98
C LEU A 280 -16.66 -17.64 8.12
N ARG A 281 -16.44 -16.56 8.88
CA ARG A 281 -15.35 -16.47 9.85
C ARG A 281 -15.82 -16.17 11.26
N GLN A 282 -17.12 -16.31 11.54
CA GLN A 282 -17.61 -16.40 12.92
C GLN A 282 -17.15 -17.70 13.61
N ASP A 283 -16.86 -18.76 12.83
CA ASP A 283 -16.56 -20.11 13.34
C ASP A 283 -15.10 -20.57 13.21
N ILE A 284 -14.19 -19.71 12.73
CA ILE A 284 -12.78 -20.11 12.52
C ILE A 284 -11.97 -19.86 13.79
N GLU A 285 -11.90 -20.88 14.65
CA GLU A 285 -10.76 -21.04 15.58
C GLU A 285 -9.49 -21.16 14.73
N ILE A 286 -8.57 -20.19 14.87
CA ILE A 286 -7.27 -20.22 14.18
C ILE A 286 -6.42 -21.27 14.89
N GLU A 287 -6.46 -22.52 14.44
CA GLU A 287 -5.55 -23.58 14.91
C GLU A 287 -4.08 -23.21 14.62
N GLU A 288 -3.17 -23.80 15.41
CA GLU A 288 -1.74 -23.47 15.50
C GLU A 288 -0.89 -23.73 14.24
N ASP A 289 -1.49 -24.04 13.11
CA ASP A 289 -0.82 -24.08 11.81
C ASP A 289 -1.65 -23.30 10.77
N ASN A 290 -0.98 -22.53 9.91
CA ASN A 290 -1.55 -21.64 8.88
C ASN A 290 -2.47 -22.33 7.83
N THR A 291 -2.99 -23.51 8.11
CA THR A 291 -4.07 -24.16 7.37
C THR A 291 -5.42 -23.56 7.77
N ILE A 292 -5.87 -22.58 6.99
CA ILE A 292 -7.30 -22.23 6.91
C ILE A 292 -8.00 -23.46 6.31
N LYS A 293 -8.60 -24.32 7.15
CA LYS A 293 -9.65 -25.21 6.66
C LYS A 293 -10.83 -24.31 6.35
N ALA A 294 -11.00 -23.98 5.08
CA ALA A 294 -12.30 -23.56 4.59
C ALA A 294 -13.31 -24.63 5.04
N VAL A 295 -14.35 -24.22 5.74
CA VAL A 295 -15.56 -25.04 5.85
C VAL A 295 -15.96 -25.32 4.41
N LYS A 296 -15.81 -26.59 4.01
CA LYS A 296 -16.27 -27.05 2.72
C LYS A 296 -17.76 -26.76 2.62
N ASP A 297 -18.13 -26.24 1.46
CA ASP A 297 -19.47 -26.17 0.90
C ASP A 297 -20.44 -25.18 1.58
N LEU A 298 -20.51 -23.98 0.99
CA LEU A 298 -21.74 -23.28 0.59
C LEU A 298 -21.42 -22.23 -0.49
#